data_AF-A0A0Q4FS66-F1
#
_entry.id   AF-A0A0Q4FS66-F1
#
_cell.length_a   1.000
_cell.length_b   1.000
_cell.length_c   1.000
_cell.angle_alpha   90.00
_cell.angle_beta   90.00
_cell.angle_gamma   90.00
#
_symmetry.space_group_name_H-M   'P 1'
#
loop_
_entity.id
_entity.type
_entity.pdbx_description
1 polymer ?
#
loop_
_entity_poly.entity_id
_entity_poly.type
_entity_poly.pdbx_seq_one_letter_code
_entity_poly.pdbx_strand_id
1 'polypeptide(L)'
;MDFSKADNKVARKLFEVALQRELIKGMHEFAEVLDQWKTQQPVDNRDDYYKIFTTVKDFDKHIARRYDGLKNSWFFDTVIAMLLDKTITQADLEHFSEEAKTEILRILKFRENDRL
;
A
#
# COMPACT_ATOMS: atom_id res chain seq x y z
N MET A 1 -6.15 -0.39 18.52
CA MET A 1 -6.76 -1.64 19.01
C MET A 1 -5.88 -2.79 18.57
N ASP A 2 -5.76 -3.85 19.37
CA ASP A 2 -5.15 -5.09 18.91
C ASP A 2 -6.20 -6.02 18.31
N PHE A 3 -5.91 -6.60 17.16
CA PHE A 3 -6.79 -7.58 16.55
C PHE A 3 -6.87 -8.87 17.37
N SER A 4 -8.04 -9.51 17.34
CA SER A 4 -8.20 -10.88 17.81
C SER A 4 -7.27 -11.84 17.04
N LYS A 5 -7.07 -13.07 17.54
CA LYS A 5 -6.29 -14.08 16.80
C LYS A 5 -6.91 -14.39 15.43
N ALA A 6 -8.24 -14.38 15.33
CA ALA A 6 -8.97 -14.61 14.09
C ALA A 6 -8.77 -13.44 13.12
N ASP A 7 -8.95 -12.20 13.57
CA ASP A 7 -8.76 -11.01 12.75
C ASP A 7 -7.31 -10.85 12.29
N ASN A 8 -6.33 -11.21 13.13
CA ASN A 8 -4.92 -11.27 12.72
C ASN A 8 -4.68 -12.26 11.57
N LYS A 9 -5.44 -13.36 11.49
CA LYS A 9 -5.34 -14.32 10.37
C LYS A 9 -5.94 -13.73 9.09
N VAL A 10 -7.04 -12.99 9.22
CA VAL A 10 -7.68 -12.29 8.10
C VAL A 10 -6.76 -11.18 7.58
N ALA A 11 -6.20 -10.36 8.46
CA ALA A 11 -5.29 -9.28 8.12
C ALA A 11 -4.06 -9.76 7.33
N ARG A 12 -3.43 -10.88 7.72
CA ARG A 12 -2.29 -11.43 6.96
C ARG A 12 -2.66 -11.76 5.51
N LYS A 13 -3.80 -12.42 5.30
CA LYS A 13 -4.28 -12.73 3.94
C LYS A 13 -4.56 -11.46 3.16
N LEU A 14 -5.15 -10.46 3.81
CA LEU A 14 -5.39 -9.16 3.19
C LEU A 14 -4.08 -8.48 2.78
N PHE A 15 -3.04 -8.55 3.60
CA PHE A 15 -1.72 -7.99 3.27
C PHE A 15 -1.07 -8.68 2.07
N GLU A 16 -1.23 -10.00 1.94
CA GLU A 16 -0.76 -10.72 0.75
C GLU A 16 -1.47 -10.22 -0.51
N VAL A 17 -2.81 -10.09 -0.47
CA VAL A 17 -3.61 -9.57 -1.60
C VAL A 17 -3.21 -8.14 -1.95
N ALA A 18 -3.06 -7.30 -0.94
CA ALA A 18 -2.69 -5.90 -1.13
C ALA A 18 -1.28 -5.75 -1.69
N LEU A 19 -0.31 -6.53 -1.21
CA LEU A 19 1.04 -6.56 -1.77
C LEU A 19 1.01 -6.89 -3.27
N GLN A 20 0.18 -7.85 -3.70
CA GLN A 20 0.03 -8.14 -5.13
C GLN A 20 -0.53 -6.95 -5.91
N ARG A 21 -1.54 -6.23 -5.38
CA ARG A 21 -2.10 -5.03 -6.02
C ARG A 21 -1.05 -3.93 -6.15
N GLU A 22 -0.25 -3.71 -5.11
CA GLU A 22 0.81 -2.70 -5.11
C GLU A 22 1.94 -3.05 -6.06
N LEU A 23 2.34 -4.33 -6.13
CA LEU A 23 3.32 -4.80 -7.11
C LEU A 23 2.82 -4.59 -8.53
N ILE A 24 1.57 -4.94 -8.82
CA ILE A 24 0.97 -4.68 -10.14
C ILE A 24 1.06 -3.18 -10.47
N LYS A 25 0.65 -2.31 -9.55
CA LYS A 25 0.70 -0.86 -9.75
C LYS A 25 2.14 -0.37 -9.99
N GLY A 26 3.10 -0.76 -9.15
CA GLY A 26 4.50 -0.36 -9.29
C GLY A 26 5.12 -0.83 -10.60
N MET A 27 4.81 -2.06 -11.04
CA MET A 27 5.29 -2.57 -12.33
C MET A 27 4.72 -1.79 -13.53
N HIS A 28 3.47 -1.32 -13.46
CA HIS A 28 2.91 -0.43 -14.48
C HIS A 28 3.62 0.92 -14.48
N GLU A 29 3.86 1.53 -13.32
CA GLU A 29 4.60 2.79 -13.21
C GLU A 29 6.02 2.67 -13.79
N PHE A 30 6.72 1.56 -13.50
CA PHE A 30 8.05 1.30 -14.07
C PHE A 30 7.99 1.16 -15.59
N ALA A 31 6.99 0.44 -16.12
CA ALA A 31 6.81 0.28 -17.56
C ALA A 31 6.56 1.63 -18.25
N GLU A 32 5.72 2.49 -17.67
CA GLU A 32 5.45 3.83 -18.19
C GLU A 32 6.71 4.70 -18.27
N VAL A 33 7.54 4.68 -17.21
CA VAL A 33 8.81 5.44 -17.20
C VAL A 33 9.75 4.92 -18.28
N LEU A 34 9.86 3.60 -18.45
CA LEU A 34 10.71 2.98 -19.47
C LEU A 34 10.21 3.27 -20.89
N ASP A 35 8.89 3.22 -21.12
CA ASP A 35 8.32 3.47 -22.44
C ASP A 35 8.41 4.95 -22.83
N GLN A 36 8.30 5.87 -21.87
CA GLN A 36 8.62 7.28 -22.08
C GLN A 36 10.07 7.47 -22.54
N TRP A 37 11.02 6.86 -21.85
CA TRP A 37 12.43 6.94 -22.21
C TRP A 37 12.70 6.37 -23.62
N LYS A 38 12.15 5.18 -23.94
CA LYS A 38 12.28 4.56 -25.26
C LYS A 38 11.73 5.44 -26.38
N THR A 39 10.66 6.18 -26.10
CA THR A 39 9.99 7.06 -27.07
C THR A 39 10.78 8.35 -27.28
N GLN A 40 11.32 8.93 -26.20
CA GLN A 40 12.04 10.20 -26.24
C GLN A 40 13.44 10.08 -26.87
N GLN A 41 14.09 8.91 -26.74
CA GLN A 41 15.46 8.66 -27.21
C GLN A 41 16.43 9.81 -26.91
N PRO A 42 16.57 10.18 -25.62
CA PRO A 42 17.32 11.36 -25.23
C PRO A 42 18.83 11.20 -25.52
N VAL A 43 19.45 12.30 -25.97
CA VAL A 43 20.89 12.35 -26.27
C VAL A 43 21.72 12.35 -24.96
N ASP A 44 21.24 13.03 -23.92
CA ASP A 44 21.78 12.95 -22.55
C ASP A 44 20.82 12.12 -21.67
N ASN A 45 21.33 11.03 -21.11
CA ASN A 45 20.53 10.05 -20.37
C ASN A 45 20.62 10.22 -18.85
N ARG A 46 21.29 11.27 -18.36
CA ARG A 46 21.53 11.44 -16.92
C ARG A 46 20.24 11.56 -16.13
N ASP A 47 19.33 12.43 -16.56
CA ASP A 47 18.08 12.69 -15.86
C ASP A 47 17.13 11.50 -15.93
N ASP A 48 17.07 10.82 -17.08
CA ASP A 48 16.27 9.60 -17.25
C ASP A 48 16.78 8.44 -16.38
N TYR A 49 18.10 8.28 -16.28
CA TYR A 49 18.69 7.32 -15.35
C TYR A 49 18.25 7.59 -13.91
N TYR A 50 18.33 8.85 -13.45
CA TYR A 50 17.88 9.21 -12.11
C TYR A 50 16.37 9.03 -11.93
N LYS A 51 15.57 9.29 -12.96
CA LYS A 51 14.11 9.08 -12.92
C LYS A 51 13.77 7.61 -12.75
N ILE A 52 14.33 6.73 -13.59
CA ILE A 52 14.14 5.28 -13.50
C ILE A 52 14.57 4.77 -12.12
N PHE A 53 15.79 5.11 -11.70
CA PHE A 53 16.34 4.65 -10.43
C PHE A 53 15.52 5.16 -9.22
N THR A 54 15.16 6.44 -9.21
CA THR A 54 14.38 7.03 -8.11
C THR A 54 13.00 6.39 -8.01
N THR A 55 12.34 6.12 -9.15
CA THR A 55 11.03 5.45 -9.18
C THR A 55 11.11 4.07 -8.52
N VAL A 56 12.10 3.25 -8.90
CA VAL A 56 12.30 1.93 -8.29
C VAL A 56 12.64 2.04 -6.80
N LYS A 57 13.55 2.94 -6.44
CA LYS A 57 13.99 3.14 -5.06
C LYS A 57 12.86 3.59 -4.15
N ASP A 58 12.00 4.48 -4.61
CA ASP A 58 10.90 4.99 -3.79
C ASP A 58 9.78 3.96 -3.64
N PHE A 59 9.54 3.15 -4.66
CA PHE A 59 8.66 1.98 -4.56
C PHE A 59 9.20 0.94 -3.56
N ASP A 60 10.49 0.60 -3.62
CA ASP A 60 11.14 -0.31 -2.65
C ASP A 60 10.98 0.19 -1.21
N LYS A 61 11.31 1.46 -0.95
CA LYS A 61 11.11 2.08 0.37
C LYS A 61 9.66 2.01 0.84
N HIS A 62 8.70 2.16 -0.07
CA HIS A 62 7.27 2.10 0.25
C HIS A 62 6.86 0.69 0.69
N ILE A 63 7.26 -0.34 -0.08
CA ILE A 63 7.02 -1.74 0.27
C ILE A 63 7.70 -2.10 1.59
N ALA A 64 8.99 -1.78 1.74
CA ALA A 64 9.74 -2.05 2.96
C ALA A 64 9.09 -1.39 4.19
N ARG A 65 8.72 -0.12 4.11
CA ARG A 65 8.05 0.59 5.22
C ARG A 65 6.75 -0.09 5.66
N ARG A 66 6.03 -0.70 4.73
CA ARG A 66 4.71 -1.28 4.99
C ARG A 66 4.78 -2.72 5.50
N TYR A 67 5.66 -3.52 4.91
CA TYR A 67 5.62 -4.97 5.07
C TYR A 67 6.81 -5.53 5.85
N ASP A 68 7.97 -4.86 5.87
CA ASP A 68 9.15 -5.40 6.56
C ASP A 68 8.96 -5.42 8.08
N GLY A 69 9.16 -6.61 8.66
CA GLY A 69 9.06 -6.78 10.11
C GLY A 69 7.68 -6.49 10.69
N LEU A 70 6.62 -6.54 9.88
CA LEU A 70 5.26 -6.19 10.30
C LEU A 70 4.77 -7.11 11.44
N LYS A 71 4.56 -6.50 12.62
CA LYS A 71 4.12 -7.19 13.85
C LYS A 71 2.60 -7.18 13.96
N ASN A 72 2.02 -8.19 14.60
CA ASN A 72 0.57 -8.29 14.82
C ASN A 72 -0.03 -7.03 15.48
N SER A 73 0.70 -6.42 16.43
CA SER A 73 0.29 -5.20 17.13
C SER A 73 0.15 -3.98 16.20
N TRP A 74 0.68 -4.05 14.98
CA TRP A 74 0.59 -2.98 13.98
C TRP A 74 -0.48 -3.25 12.92
N PHE A 75 -1.04 -4.46 12.86
CA PHE A 75 -1.94 -4.85 11.79
C PHE A 75 -3.17 -3.94 11.69
N PHE A 76 -3.73 -3.54 12.83
CA PHE A 76 -4.89 -2.64 12.88
C PHE A 76 -4.59 -1.29 12.21
N ASP A 77 -3.49 -0.65 12.60
CA ASP A 77 -3.08 0.63 12.02
C ASP A 77 -2.68 0.50 10.55
N THR A 78 -2.04 -0.62 10.17
CA THR A 78 -1.69 -0.91 8.79
C THR A 78 -2.93 -1.03 7.91
N VAL A 79 -3.98 -1.76 8.33
CA VAL A 79 -5.24 -1.85 7.59
C VAL A 79 -5.86 -0.46 7.37
N ILE A 80 -5.87 0.40 8.39
CA ILE A 80 -6.38 1.78 8.26
C ILE A 80 -5.53 2.59 7.27
N ALA A 81 -4.20 2.49 7.35
CA ALA A 81 -3.31 3.19 6.43
C ALA A 81 -3.56 2.77 4.97
N MET A 82 -3.85 1.49 4.73
CA MET A 82 -4.13 0.93 3.41
C MET A 82 -5.52 1.29 2.86
N LEU A 83 -6.47 1.65 3.75
CA LEU A 83 -7.75 2.23 3.34
C LEU A 83 -7.57 3.71 2.96
N LEU A 84 -6.77 4.46 3.74
CA LEU A 84 -6.51 5.88 3.49
C LEU A 84 -5.76 6.14 2.19
N ASP A 85 -4.84 5.26 1.79
CA ASP A 85 -4.12 5.35 0.52
C ASP A 85 -4.83 4.63 -0.63
N LYS A 86 -5.97 4.00 -0.35
CA LYS A 86 -6.84 3.28 -1.29
C LYS A 86 -6.17 2.05 -1.93
N THR A 87 -5.16 1.46 -1.28
CA THR A 87 -4.62 0.15 -1.69
C THR A 87 -5.64 -0.96 -1.47
N ILE A 88 -6.48 -0.83 -0.44
CA ILE A 88 -7.64 -1.68 -0.17
C ILE A 88 -8.90 -0.83 -0.06
N THR A 89 -10.05 -1.49 -0.14
CA THR A 89 -11.38 -0.89 -0.06
C THR A 89 -12.15 -1.43 1.15
N GLN A 90 -13.27 -0.80 1.51
CA GLN A 90 -14.13 -1.33 2.58
C GLN A 90 -14.65 -2.74 2.29
N ALA A 91 -14.82 -3.11 1.01
CA ALA A 91 -15.22 -4.46 0.63
C ALA A 91 -14.18 -5.52 1.05
N ASP A 92 -12.90 -5.16 1.06
CA ASP A 92 -11.83 -6.07 1.51
C ASP A 92 -11.89 -6.38 3.01
N LEU A 93 -12.75 -5.69 3.77
CA LEU A 93 -12.97 -5.94 5.20
C LEU A 93 -13.99 -7.04 5.47
N GLU A 94 -14.62 -7.63 4.45
CA GLU A 94 -15.75 -8.58 4.58
C GLU A 94 -15.54 -9.66 5.65
N HIS A 95 -14.34 -10.23 5.71
CA HIS A 95 -14.01 -11.36 6.59
C HIS A 95 -13.53 -10.97 7.99
N PHE A 96 -13.41 -9.68 8.30
CA PHE A 96 -13.14 -9.23 9.66
C PHE A 96 -14.38 -9.40 10.55
N SER A 97 -14.16 -9.48 11.86
CA SER A 97 -15.24 -9.39 12.84
C SER A 97 -15.97 -8.03 12.76
N GLU A 98 -17.24 -8.00 13.16
CA GLU A 98 -18.02 -6.76 13.19
C GLU A 98 -17.45 -5.72 14.16
N GLU A 99 -16.84 -6.18 15.25
CA GLU A 99 -16.10 -5.32 16.18
C GLU A 99 -14.92 -4.64 15.47
N ALA A 100 -14.08 -5.41 14.78
CA ALA A 100 -12.95 -4.88 14.03
C ALA A 100 -13.39 -3.91 12.92
N LYS A 101 -14.42 -4.27 12.13
CA LYS A 101 -14.97 -3.40 11.08
C LYS A 101 -15.45 -2.07 11.65
N THR A 102 -16.23 -2.11 12.72
CA THR A 102 -16.78 -0.92 13.37
C THR A 102 -15.67 0.02 13.81
N GLU A 103 -14.63 -0.53 14.45
CA GLU A 103 -13.52 0.26 14.96
C GLU A 103 -12.62 0.80 13.83
N ILE A 104 -12.35 0.00 12.79
CA ILE A 104 -11.62 0.44 11.58
C ILE A 104 -12.35 1.63 10.94
N LEU A 105 -13.66 1.51 10.69
CA LEU A 105 -14.45 2.56 10.03
C LEU A 105 -14.57 3.82 10.88
N ARG A 106 -14.66 3.67 12.21
CA ARG A 106 -14.67 4.81 13.14
C ARG A 106 -13.37 5.62 13.04
N ILE A 107 -12.22 4.95 13.08
CA ILE A 107 -10.92 5.61 12.98
C ILE A 107 -10.68 6.16 11.57
N LEU A 108 -11.08 5.44 10.52
CA LEU A 108 -10.97 5.89 9.13
C LEU A 108 -11.70 7.23 8.95
N LYS A 109 -12.96 7.31 9.37
CA LYS A 109 -13.77 8.54 9.29
C LYS A 109 -13.13 9.70 10.07
N PHE A 110 -12.58 9.42 11.25
CA PHE A 110 -11.87 10.43 12.03
C PHE A 110 -10.65 10.99 11.29
N ARG A 111 -9.81 10.11 10.72
CA ARG A 111 -8.60 10.52 9.98
C ARG A 111 -8.90 11.19 8.65
N GLU A 112 -10.01 10.87 8.00
CA GLU A 112 -10.46 11.56 6.79
C GLU A 112 -10.87 13.00 7.09
N ASN A 113 -11.52 13.24 8.23
CA ASN A 113 -11.90 14.58 8.66
C ASN A 113 -10.70 15.45 9.08
N ASP A 114 -9.67 14.85 9.70
CA ASP A 114 -8.45 15.58 10.09
C ASP A 114 -7.57 15.99 8.89
N ARG A 115 -7.85 15.45 7.70
CA ARG A 115 -7.13 15.77 6.45
C ARG A 115 -7.78 16.86 5.61
N LEU A 116 -8.95 17.35 6.03
CA LEU A 116 -9.72 18.44 5.41
C LEU A 116 -9.51 19.75 6.17
#